data_AF-A0A952BK77-F1
#
_entry.id   AF-A0A952BK77-F1
#
_cell.length_a   1.000
_cell.length_b   1.000
_cell.length_c   1.000
_cell.angle_alpha   90.00
_cell.angle_beta   90.00
_cell.angle_gamma   90.00
#
_symmetry.space_group_name_H-M   'P 1'
#
loop_
_entity.id
_entity.type
_entity.pdbx_description
1 polymer ?
#
loop_
_entity_poly.entity_id
_entity_poly.type
_entity_poly.pdbx_seq_one_letter_code
_entity_poly.pdbx_strand_id
1 'polypeptide(L)'
;ILAGAFGTYLDIKSTIRTGMFPSLPVDRFRQVGNAAGIGAKQMLVSAGKRREAVEIAGKVDYIELTIHPDYMDTFLKAMYF
;
A
#
# COMPACT_ATOMS: atom_id res chain seq x y z
N ILE A 1 -5.64 3.03 -3.08
CA ILE A 1 -4.62 2.99 -4.17
C ILE A 1 -3.82 1.71 -3.97
N LEU A 2 -3.48 0.99 -5.04
CA LEU A 2 -2.72 -0.26 -5.00
C LEU A 2 -1.44 -0.12 -5.82
N ALA A 3 -0.29 -0.27 -5.17
CA ALA A 3 1.04 -0.22 -5.78
C ALA A 3 1.78 -1.54 -5.55
N GLY A 4 2.79 -1.80 -6.39
CA GLY A 4 3.60 -3.02 -6.36
C GLY A 4 3.50 -3.81 -7.65
N ALA A 5 4.44 -4.74 -7.87
CA ALA A 5 4.50 -5.55 -9.09
C ALA A 5 3.23 -6.41 -9.30
N PHE A 6 2.64 -6.89 -8.20
CA PHE A 6 1.36 -7.58 -8.21
C PHE A 6 0.19 -6.64 -8.49
N GLY A 7 0.31 -5.36 -8.15
CA GLY A 7 -0.75 -4.37 -8.27
C GLY A 7 -1.30 -4.17 -9.67
N THR A 8 -0.58 -4.54 -10.74
CA THR A 8 -1.07 -4.40 -12.14
C THR A 8 -1.94 -5.57 -12.59
N TYR A 9 -1.85 -6.74 -11.96
CA TYR A 9 -2.49 -7.98 -12.45
C TYR A 9 -3.44 -8.65 -11.44
N LEU A 10 -3.65 -8.04 -10.27
CA LEU A 10 -4.61 -8.57 -9.30
C LEU A 10 -6.05 -8.37 -9.80
N ASP A 11 -6.82 -9.47 -9.80
CA ASP A 11 -8.28 -9.38 -9.89
C ASP A 11 -8.84 -8.92 -8.54
N ILE A 12 -9.26 -7.66 -8.47
CA ILE A 12 -9.73 -7.02 -7.24
C ILE A 12 -10.92 -7.75 -6.62
N LYS A 13 -11.81 -8.29 -7.45
CA LYS A 13 -12.96 -9.05 -6.93
C LYS A 13 -12.49 -10.31 -6.21
N SER A 14 -11.51 -11.02 -6.77
CA SER A 14 -10.94 -12.23 -6.18
C SER A 14 -10.20 -11.92 -4.88
N THR A 15 -9.38 -10.87 -4.84
CA THR A 15 -8.65 -10.52 -3.62
C THR A 15 -9.56 -10.09 -2.46
N ILE A 16 -10.70 -9.45 -2.77
CA ILE A 16 -11.74 -9.19 -1.76
C ILE A 16 -12.37 -10.51 -1.29
N ARG A 17 -12.72 -11.42 -2.22
CA ARG A 17 -13.31 -12.73 -1.87
C ARG A 17 -12.39 -13.58 -0.99
N THR A 18 -11.07 -13.51 -1.18
CA THR A 18 -10.10 -14.25 -0.37
C THR A 18 -9.75 -13.56 0.95
N GLY A 19 -10.38 -12.43 1.30
CA GLY A 19 -10.09 -11.68 2.52
C GLY A 19 -8.77 -10.90 2.50
N MET A 20 -8.08 -10.80 1.36
CA MET A 20 -6.82 -10.07 1.24
C MET A 20 -7.03 -8.56 1.28
N PHE A 21 -8.12 -8.07 0.68
CA PHE A 21 -8.52 -6.67 0.72
C PHE A 21 -9.86 -6.50 1.44
N PRO A 22 -10.09 -5.33 2.06
CA PRO A 22 -11.36 -5.06 2.73
C PRO A 22 -12.53 -5.11 1.74
N SER A 23 -13.70 -5.49 2.25
CA SER A 23 -14.96 -5.52 1.48
C SER A 23 -15.43 -4.10 1.16
N LEU A 24 -14.88 -3.54 0.10
CA LEU A 24 -15.22 -2.21 -0.44
C LEU A 24 -15.63 -2.33 -1.91
N PRO A 25 -16.41 -1.37 -2.44
CA PRO A 25 -16.70 -1.30 -3.87
C PRO A 25 -15.43 -1.29 -4.73
N VAL A 26 -15.42 -2.02 -5.84
CA VAL A 26 -14.23 -2.22 -6.69
C VAL A 26 -13.69 -0.90 -7.27
N ASP A 27 -14.56 0.07 -7.53
CA ASP A 27 -14.24 1.42 -8.00
C ASP A 27 -13.44 2.26 -6.98
N ARG A 28 -13.40 1.84 -5.70
CA ARG A 28 -12.53 2.44 -4.67
C ARG A 28 -11.07 2.00 -4.80
N PHE A 29 -10.78 1.01 -5.64
CA PHE A 29 -9.43 0.51 -5.87
C PHE A 29 -8.88 1.06 -7.18
N ARG A 30 -7.70 1.68 -7.09
CA ARG A 30 -6.95 2.19 -8.24
C ARG A 30 -5.55 1.58 -8.26
N GLN A 31 -5.27 0.79 -9.28
CA GLN A 31 -3.97 0.17 -9.52
C GLN A 31 -3.02 1.20 -10.17
N VAL A 32 -1.83 1.39 -9.59
CA VAL A 32 -0.82 2.36 -10.09
C VAL A 32 0.51 1.69 -10.46
N GLY A 33 0.59 0.37 -10.36
CA GLY A 33 1.78 -0.42 -10.70
C GLY A 33 2.97 -0.11 -9.79
N ASN A 34 4.18 -0.06 -10.38
CA ASN A 34 5.41 0.21 -9.64
C ASN A 34 5.55 1.72 -9.30
N ALA A 35 4.85 2.16 -8.25
CA ALA A 35 4.91 3.53 -7.77
C ALA A 35 6.32 3.95 -7.33
N ALA A 36 7.11 3.04 -6.73
CA ALA A 36 8.48 3.32 -6.32
C ALA A 36 9.37 3.68 -7.51
N GLY A 37 9.30 2.90 -8.61
CA GLY A 37 10.05 3.18 -9.84
C GLY A 37 9.60 4.48 -10.52
N ILE A 38 8.30 4.79 -10.51
CA ILE A 38 7.79 6.06 -11.04
C ILE A 38 8.31 7.23 -10.21
N GLY A 39 8.23 7.14 -8.89
CA GLY A 39 8.72 8.17 -7.96
C GLY A 39 10.23 8.39 -8.10
N ALA A 40 11.02 7.32 -8.24
CA ALA A 40 12.46 7.43 -8.49
C ALA A 40 12.78 8.21 -9.77
N LYS A 41 12.08 7.95 -10.88
CA LYS A 41 12.24 8.71 -12.12
C LYS A 41 11.86 10.18 -11.95
N GLN A 42 10.77 10.47 -11.25
CA GLN A 42 10.33 11.84 -10.98
C GLN A 42 11.37 12.61 -10.15
N MET A 43 11.91 11.97 -9.12
CA MET A 43 12.98 12.51 -8.28
C MET A 43 14.28 12.68 -9.06
N LEU A 44 14.61 11.80 -10.01
CA LEU A 44 15.84 11.92 -10.81
C LEU A 44 15.87 13.22 -11.61
N VAL A 45 14.76 13.57 -12.26
CA VAL A 45 14.68 14.71 -13.19
C VAL A 45 14.20 16.02 -12.56
N SER A 46 13.71 16.02 -11.32
CA SER A 46 13.17 17.22 -10.66
C SER A 46 13.66 17.39 -9.23
N ALA A 47 14.42 18.48 -9.00
CA ALA A 47 14.82 18.89 -7.66
C ALA A 47 13.62 19.29 -6.77
N GLY A 48 12.53 19.77 -7.37
CA GLY A 48 11.28 20.05 -6.65
C GLY A 48 10.64 18.76 -6.13
N LYS A 49 10.54 17.73 -6.97
CA LYS A 49 10.01 16.42 -6.57
C LYS A 49 10.89 15.72 -5.54
N ARG A 50 12.21 15.92 -5.58
CA ARG A 50 13.11 15.45 -4.50
C ARG A 50 12.79 16.11 -3.16
N ARG A 51 12.61 17.43 -3.14
CA ARG A 51 12.26 18.17 -1.91
C ARG A 51 10.91 17.73 -1.36
N GLU A 52 9.91 17.62 -2.22
CA GLU A 52 8.57 17.12 -1.85
C GLU A 52 8.63 15.71 -1.23
N ALA A 53 9.44 14.79 -1.79
CA ALA A 53 9.60 13.46 -1.24
C ALA A 53 10.22 13.46 0.17
N VAL A 54 11.19 14.33 0.44
CA VAL A 54 11.78 14.51 1.78
C VAL A 54 10.76 15.06 2.77
N GLU A 55 9.98 16.05 2.37
CA GLU A 55 8.90 16.62 3.21
C GLU A 55 7.82 15.59 3.55
N ILE A 56 7.44 14.75 2.58
CA ILE A 56 6.49 13.66 2.81
C ILE A 56 7.09 12.65 3.78
N ALA A 57 8.34 12.22 3.58
CA ALA A 57 9.01 11.27 4.45
C ALA A 57 9.06 11.75 5.91
N GLY A 58 9.27 13.05 6.14
CA GLY A 58 9.24 13.65 7.48
C GLY A 58 7.87 13.69 8.16
N LYS A 59 6.79 13.34 7.44
CA LYS A 59 5.41 13.28 7.97
C LYS A 59 4.90 11.84 8.15
N VAL A 60 5.74 10.84 7.89
CA VAL A 60 5.37 9.43 8.02
C VAL A 60 5.83 8.92 9.38
N ASP A 61 4.88 8.46 10.19
CA ASP A 61 5.15 7.76 11.45
C ASP A 61 5.25 6.25 11.22
N TYR A 62 6.25 5.62 11.86
CA TYR A 62 6.38 4.17 11.87
C TYR A 62 5.54 3.58 13.02
N ILE A 63 4.77 2.54 12.69
CA ILE A 63 4.02 1.75 13.68
C ILE A 63 4.63 0.35 13.74
N GLU A 64 5.20 0.01 14.90
CA GLU A 64 5.76 -1.32 15.16
C GLU A 64 4.63 -2.32 15.45
N LEU A 65 4.31 -3.15 14.47
CA LEU A 65 3.18 -4.08 14.56
C LEU A 65 3.40 -5.19 15.59
N THR A 66 4.64 -5.59 15.86
CA THR A 66 4.95 -6.69 16.81
C THR A 66 4.59 -6.37 18.26
N ILE A 67 4.57 -5.08 18.62
CA ILE A 67 4.18 -4.60 19.95
C ILE A 67 2.80 -3.96 19.96
N HIS A 68 2.14 -3.86 18.81
CA HIS A 68 0.83 -3.23 18.72
C HIS A 68 -0.23 -4.15 19.37
N PRO A 69 -0.96 -3.68 20.41
CA PRO A 69 -1.81 -4.54 21.25
C PRO A 69 -2.78 -5.44 20.48
N ASP A 70 -3.39 -4.90 19.42
CA ASP A 70 -4.44 -5.59 18.67
C ASP A 70 -3.94 -6.36 17.44
N TYR A 71 -2.64 -6.27 17.11
CA TYR A 71 -2.14 -6.81 15.84
C TYR A 71 -2.21 -8.33 15.80
N MET A 72 -1.76 -9.02 16.86
CA MET A 72 -1.75 -10.49 16.90
C MET A 72 -3.16 -11.08 16.83
N ASP A 73 -4.11 -10.50 17.55
CA ASP A 73 -5.52 -10.93 17.49
C ASP A 73 -6.12 -10.68 16.11
N THR A 74 -5.88 -9.51 15.51
CA THR A 74 -6.34 -9.19 14.15
C THR A 74 -5.73 -10.11 13.10
N PHE A 75 -4.44 -10.40 13.21
CA PHE A 75 -3.72 -11.28 12.30
C PHE A 75 -4.26 -12.72 12.38
N LEU A 76 -4.44 -13.26 13.58
CA LEU A 76 -5.01 -14.60 13.76
C LEU A 76 -6.43 -14.69 13.20
N LYS A 77 -7.29 -13.69 13.43
CA LYS A 77 -8.63 -13.61 12.84
C LYS A 77 -8.60 -13.63 11.31
N ALA A 78 -7.58 -13.04 10.69
CA ALA A 78 -7.40 -13.02 9.24
C ALA A 78 -6.78 -14.32 8.68
N MET A 79 -6.29 -15.23 9.52
CA MET A 79 -5.75 -16.54 9.10
C MET A 79 -6.80 -17.67 9.04
N TYR A 80 -7.96 -17.49 9.68
CA TYR A 80 -9.01 -18.51 9.66
C TYR A 80 -9.72 -18.53 8.30
N PHE A 81 -9.65 -19.69 7.63
CA PHE A 81 -10.33 -20.02 6.37
C PHE A 81 -11.75 -20.53 6.62
#